data_AF-A0A8T2INI1-F1
#
_entry.id   AF-A0A8T2INI1-F1
#
_cell.length_a   1.000
_cell.length_b   1.000
_cell.length_c   1.000
_cell.angle_alpha   90.00
_cell.angle_beta   90.00
_cell.angle_gamma   90.00
#
_symmetry.space_group_name_H-M   'P 1'
#
loop_
_entity.id
_entity.type
_entity.pdbx_description
1 polymer ?
#
loop_
_entity_poly.entity_id
_entity_poly.type
_entity_poly.pdbx_seq_one_letter_code
_entity_poly.pdbx_strand_id
1 'polypeptide(L)'
;MSQGGSNSAAIPHVAEDSQGDDRWLCQHNRFVLDCKDKEPDVLFVGDSMVQLMQQYEIWRELFSPLHALNFGIGGDTTRHVLWRLQNGELENIKPKGLLPRGEKPNPLREKNSRVNQILRSWLPRLPGVQLLDVDNGFVHSDGTISRHDMFDFLHLTAAGYAKVCRPLHELIMQLLEETPEEKQVTLA
;
A
#
# COMPACT_ATOMS: atom_id res chain seq x y z
N MET A 1 -1.51 35.11 5.43
CA MET A 1 -2.08 34.11 6.36
C MET A 1 -3.26 33.46 5.66
N SER A 2 -3.03 32.41 4.86
CA SER A 2 -4.13 31.61 4.32
C SER A 2 -4.56 30.64 5.42
N GLN A 3 -5.84 30.67 5.79
CA GLN A 3 -6.39 29.74 6.75
C GLN A 3 -6.10 28.31 6.28
N GLY A 4 -5.41 27.54 7.12
CA GLY A 4 -5.10 26.14 6.88
C GLY A 4 -6.37 25.33 6.92
N GLY A 5 -7.01 25.13 5.77
CA GLY A 5 -8.11 24.19 5.63
C GLY A 5 -7.63 22.79 6.02
N SER A 6 -8.35 22.13 6.92
CA SER A 6 -8.07 20.75 7.32
C SER A 6 -8.04 19.86 6.07
N ASN A 7 -6.96 19.09 5.89
CA ASN A 7 -6.81 18.20 4.75
C ASN A 7 -7.86 17.08 4.84
N SER A 8 -8.91 17.16 4.02
CA SER A 8 -10.00 16.19 4.03
C SER A 8 -9.53 14.75 3.83
N ALA A 9 -8.46 14.53 3.05
CA ALA A 9 -7.87 13.21 2.83
C ALA A 9 -7.20 12.62 4.10
N ALA A 10 -6.88 13.46 5.09
CA ALA A 10 -6.31 13.06 6.37
C ALA A 10 -7.36 12.97 7.50
N ILE A 11 -8.64 13.20 7.19
CA ILE A 11 -9.74 13.06 8.16
C ILE A 11 -10.30 11.63 8.04
N PRO A 12 -10.11 10.78 9.07
CA PRO A 12 -10.63 9.42 9.10
C PRO A 12 -12.14 9.39 8.81
N HIS A 13 -12.57 8.46 7.96
CA HIS A 13 -13.98 8.30 7.62
C HIS A 13 -14.30 6.86 7.21
N VAL A 14 -15.47 6.38 7.61
CA VAL A 14 -16.01 5.09 7.18
C VAL A 14 -16.45 5.15 5.70
N ALA A 15 -16.28 4.08 4.94
CA ALA A 15 -16.85 4.04 3.58
C ALA A 15 -18.38 3.89 3.68
N GLU A 16 -19.12 4.73 2.96
CA GLU A 16 -20.59 4.64 2.91
C GLU A 16 -21.01 3.38 2.14
N ASP A 17 -21.93 2.60 2.72
CA ASP A 17 -22.53 1.47 2.04
C ASP A 17 -23.66 1.93 1.11
N SER A 18 -23.28 2.22 -0.13
CA SER A 18 -24.23 2.56 -1.19
C SER A 18 -24.94 1.36 -1.82
N GLN A 19 -24.49 0.13 -1.54
CA GLN A 19 -25.03 -1.10 -2.14
C GLN A 19 -25.98 -1.85 -1.18
N GLY A 20 -25.88 -1.59 0.13
CA GLY A 20 -26.73 -2.17 1.17
C GLY A 20 -26.32 -3.58 1.59
N ASP A 21 -25.08 -4.00 1.32
CA ASP A 21 -24.55 -5.33 1.61
C ASP A 21 -23.53 -5.36 2.76
N ASP A 22 -23.22 -4.21 3.37
CA ASP A 22 -22.26 -4.01 4.45
C ASP A 22 -20.85 -4.57 4.18
N ARG A 23 -20.50 -4.84 2.92
CA ARG A 23 -19.29 -5.58 2.53
C ARG A 23 -18.00 -4.95 3.05
N TRP A 24 -17.96 -3.63 3.16
CA TRP A 24 -16.79 -2.90 3.64
C TRP A 24 -16.59 -3.14 5.14
N LEU A 25 -17.67 -3.01 5.91
CA LEU A 25 -17.65 -3.21 7.36
C LEU A 25 -17.40 -4.68 7.72
N CYS A 26 -17.96 -5.62 6.95
CA CYS A 26 -17.67 -7.05 7.11
C CYS A 26 -16.17 -7.36 6.92
N GLN A 27 -15.52 -6.76 5.92
CA GLN A 27 -14.08 -6.93 5.70
C GLN A 27 -13.25 -6.34 6.84
N HIS A 28 -13.59 -5.12 7.29
CA HIS A 28 -12.96 -4.51 8.47
C HIS A 28 -13.08 -5.40 9.71
N ASN A 29 -14.28 -5.88 10.03
CA ASN A 29 -14.52 -6.73 11.19
C ASN A 29 -13.72 -8.03 11.12
N ARG A 30 -13.57 -8.62 9.92
CA ARG A 30 -12.70 -9.79 9.72
C ARG A 30 -11.24 -9.45 10.05
N PHE A 31 -10.72 -8.30 9.62
CA PHE A 31 -9.35 -7.87 9.91
C PHE A 31 -9.13 -7.63 11.41
N VAL A 32 -10.10 -7.03 12.10
CA VAL A 32 -10.07 -6.87 13.56
C VAL A 32 -10.04 -8.22 14.28
N LEU A 33 -10.73 -9.24 13.77
CA LEU A 33 -10.64 -10.60 14.29
C LEU A 33 -9.28 -11.25 14.01
N ASP A 34 -8.75 -11.09 12.79
CA ASP A 34 -7.41 -11.56 12.45
C ASP A 34 -6.34 -10.94 13.36
N CYS A 35 -6.47 -9.67 13.74
CA CYS A 35 -5.59 -9.02 14.72
C CYS A 35 -5.68 -9.58 16.14
N LYS A 36 -6.76 -10.26 16.50
CA LYS A 36 -6.92 -10.89 17.83
C LYS A 36 -6.34 -12.30 17.87
N ASP A 37 -6.44 -13.01 16.75
CA ASP A 37 -6.13 -14.43 16.68
C ASP A 37 -4.76 -14.73 16.06
N LYS A 38 -4.11 -13.73 15.44
CA LYS A 38 -2.85 -13.90 14.69
C LYS A 38 -1.82 -12.86 15.10
N GLU A 39 -0.56 -13.28 15.03
CA GLU A 39 0.62 -12.45 15.30
C GLU A 39 1.48 -12.38 14.02
N PRO A 40 1.21 -11.44 13.09
CA PRO A 40 1.97 -11.34 11.85
C PRO A 40 3.31 -10.63 12.03
N ASP A 41 4.34 -11.11 11.32
CA ASP A 41 5.61 -10.40 11.20
C ASP A 41 5.52 -9.22 10.20
N VAL A 42 4.59 -9.31 9.25
CA VAL A 42 4.40 -8.32 8.18
C VAL A 42 2.91 -8.01 7.98
N LEU A 43 2.54 -6.74 8.05
CA LEU A 43 1.18 -6.28 7.77
C LEU A 43 1.13 -5.41 6.51
N PHE A 44 0.30 -5.81 5.55
CA PHE A 44 -0.01 -5.01 4.37
C PHE A 44 -1.37 -4.34 4.52
N VAL A 45 -1.42 -3.02 4.35
CA VAL A 45 -2.67 -2.26 4.38
C VAL A 45 -2.78 -1.38 3.14
N GLY A 46 -3.96 -1.32 2.53
CA GLY A 46 -4.19 -0.44 1.40
C GLY A 46 -5.50 -0.68 0.68
N ASP A 47 -5.49 -0.37 -0.60
CA ASP A 47 -6.64 -0.42 -1.49
C ASP A 47 -6.71 -1.74 -2.30
N SER A 48 -7.30 -1.69 -3.51
CA SER A 48 -7.39 -2.84 -4.41
C SER A 48 -6.02 -3.37 -4.84
N MET A 49 -4.98 -2.54 -4.89
CA MET A 49 -3.63 -2.97 -5.26
C MET A 49 -3.00 -3.89 -4.21
N VAL A 50 -3.35 -3.66 -2.94
CA VAL A 50 -2.95 -4.54 -1.84
C VAL A 50 -3.87 -5.76 -1.80
N GLN A 51 -5.19 -5.56 -1.90
CA GLN A 51 -6.18 -6.64 -1.84
C GLN A 51 -5.94 -7.71 -2.92
N LEU A 52 -5.80 -7.27 -4.17
CA LEU A 52 -5.68 -8.17 -5.31
C LEU A 52 -4.33 -8.89 -5.33
N MET A 53 -3.29 -8.33 -4.70
CA MET A 53 -1.98 -8.99 -4.57
C MET A 53 -2.11 -10.40 -3.99
N GLN A 54 -2.99 -10.58 -2.99
CA GLN A 54 -3.23 -11.88 -2.34
C GLN A 54 -3.89 -12.91 -3.26
N GLN A 55 -4.54 -12.47 -4.35
CA GLN A 55 -5.22 -13.34 -5.31
C GLN A 55 -4.26 -13.95 -6.36
N TYR A 56 -3.02 -13.46 -6.44
CA TYR A 56 -2.01 -13.99 -7.36
C TYR A 56 -1.08 -14.98 -6.65
N GLU A 57 -0.57 -15.95 -7.41
CA GLU A 57 0.31 -17.02 -6.90
C GLU A 57 1.56 -16.47 -6.20
N ILE A 58 2.07 -15.32 -6.66
CA ILE A 58 3.25 -14.65 -6.08
C ILE A 58 3.09 -14.31 -4.60
N TRP A 59 1.86 -14.12 -4.10
CA TRP A 59 1.64 -13.91 -2.67
C TRP A 59 1.95 -15.17 -1.85
N ARG A 60 1.56 -16.33 -2.37
CA ARG A 60 1.84 -17.63 -1.72
C ARG A 60 3.33 -17.94 -1.74
N GLU A 61 4.01 -17.56 -2.81
CA GLU A 61 5.45 -17.75 -2.97
C GLU A 61 6.26 -16.83 -2.04
N LEU A 62 5.95 -15.53 -2.01
CA LEU A 62 6.83 -14.53 -1.40
C LEU A 62 6.38 -14.07 0.00
N PHE A 63 5.09 -13.85 0.23
CA PHE A 63 4.64 -13.15 1.45
C PHE A 63 4.00 -14.09 2.48
N SER A 64 3.42 -15.20 2.04
CA SER A 64 2.86 -16.20 2.97
C SER A 64 3.92 -16.83 3.89
N PRO A 65 5.17 -17.11 3.44
CA PRO A 65 6.23 -17.59 4.33
C PRO A 65 6.66 -16.57 5.40
N LEU A 66 6.35 -15.29 5.22
CA LEU A 66 6.71 -14.19 6.14
C LEU A 66 5.61 -13.93 7.18
N HIS A 67 4.70 -14.88 7.38
CA HIS A 67 3.51 -14.74 8.24
C HIS A 67 2.73 -13.44 7.98
N ALA A 68 2.61 -13.05 6.70
CA ALA A 68 2.04 -11.77 6.35
C ALA A 68 0.51 -11.75 6.40
N LEU A 69 -0.06 -10.64 6.90
CA LEU A 69 -1.49 -10.32 6.76
C LEU A 69 -1.75 -9.26 5.69
N ASN A 70 -2.91 -9.36 5.03
CA ASN A 70 -3.33 -8.45 3.97
C ASN A 70 -4.68 -7.82 4.30
N PHE A 71 -4.64 -6.54 4.69
CA PHE A 71 -5.80 -5.70 4.98
C PHE A 71 -6.08 -4.71 3.84
N GLY A 72 -6.02 -5.20 2.60
CA GLY A 72 -6.43 -4.47 1.42
C GLY A 72 -7.95 -4.49 1.23
N ILE A 73 -8.56 -3.33 0.97
CA ILE A 73 -9.97 -3.22 0.58
C ILE A 73 -10.09 -2.43 -0.73
N GLY A 74 -10.67 -3.03 -1.76
CA GLY A 74 -10.90 -2.37 -3.04
C GLY A 74 -11.75 -1.11 -2.92
N GLY A 75 -11.21 0.01 -3.45
CA GLY A 75 -11.86 1.32 -3.42
C GLY A 75 -11.52 2.18 -2.21
N ASP A 76 -10.66 1.69 -1.30
CA ASP A 76 -10.24 2.50 -0.16
C ASP A 76 -9.48 3.76 -0.56
N THR A 77 -9.83 4.86 0.12
CA THR A 77 -9.07 6.11 0.10
C THR A 77 -8.22 6.21 1.36
N THR A 78 -7.35 7.21 1.43
CA THR A 78 -6.56 7.48 2.64
C THR A 78 -7.44 7.66 3.89
N ARG A 79 -8.63 8.24 3.74
CA ARG A 79 -9.59 8.45 4.85
C ARG A 79 -10.12 7.13 5.40
N HIS A 80 -10.40 6.18 4.51
CA HIS A 80 -10.92 4.86 4.86
C HIS A 80 -9.85 4.03 5.56
N VAL A 81 -8.64 4.01 4.98
CA VAL A 81 -7.48 3.36 5.59
C VAL A 81 -7.27 3.94 6.99
N LEU A 82 -7.14 5.27 7.14
CA LEU A 82 -6.93 5.94 8.43
C LEU A 82 -7.98 5.55 9.48
N TRP A 83 -9.26 5.49 9.10
CA TRP A 83 -10.31 5.07 10.01
C TRP A 83 -10.11 3.63 10.46
N ARG A 84 -9.79 2.71 9.55
CA ARG A 84 -9.54 1.30 9.88
C ARG A 84 -8.40 1.13 10.87
N LEU A 85 -7.28 1.82 10.66
CA LEU A 85 -6.13 1.73 11.57
C LEU A 85 -6.49 2.21 12.98
N GLN A 86 -7.27 3.30 13.07
CA GLN A 86 -7.71 3.84 14.36
C GLN A 86 -8.76 2.98 15.07
N ASN A 87 -9.42 2.08 14.35
CA ASN A 87 -10.50 1.26 14.86
C ASN A 87 -10.10 -0.23 14.96
N GLY A 88 -8.84 -0.50 15.31
CA GLY A 88 -8.40 -1.81 15.78
C GLY A 88 -7.60 -2.64 14.78
N GLU A 89 -7.19 -2.07 13.64
CA GLU A 89 -6.40 -2.82 12.65
C GLU A 89 -4.87 -2.69 12.80
N LEU A 90 -4.30 -1.95 13.79
CA LEU A 90 -2.84 -1.69 13.73
C LEU A 90 -2.01 -1.38 14.99
N GLU A 91 -0.80 -1.99 14.97
CA GLU A 91 0.52 -1.46 15.38
C GLU A 91 1.56 -1.71 14.25
N ASN A 92 2.41 -0.71 13.90
CA ASN A 92 3.53 -0.74 12.92
C ASN A 92 3.22 -0.92 11.40
N ILE A 93 3.33 0.17 10.61
CA ILE A 93 2.99 0.22 9.15
C ILE A 93 4.18 0.59 8.29
N LYS A 94 4.32 -0.03 7.10
CA LYS A 94 5.25 0.39 6.03
C LYS A 94 4.50 0.79 4.74
N PRO A 95 4.48 2.07 4.34
CA PRO A 95 3.73 2.55 3.18
C PRO A 95 4.43 2.26 1.83
N LYS A 96 3.64 1.90 0.80
CA LYS A 96 4.10 1.78 -0.60
C LYS A 96 3.78 3.07 -1.38
N GLY A 97 4.63 3.43 -2.35
CA GLY A 97 4.35 4.53 -3.28
C GLY A 97 3.15 4.25 -4.19
N LEU A 98 2.50 5.32 -4.68
CA LEU A 98 1.38 5.22 -5.63
C LEU A 98 1.89 4.89 -7.04
N LEU A 99 1.31 3.89 -7.68
CA LEU A 99 1.62 3.54 -9.07
C LEU A 99 0.96 4.50 -10.08
N PRO A 100 1.53 4.65 -11.29
CA PRO A 100 0.86 5.37 -12.37
C PRO A 100 -0.41 4.63 -12.83
N ARG A 101 -1.38 5.37 -13.40
CA ARG A 101 -2.65 4.82 -13.91
C ARG A 101 -3.12 5.49 -15.19
N GLY A 102 -3.98 4.81 -15.94
CA GLY A 102 -4.49 5.21 -17.27
C GLY A 102 -3.49 4.92 -18.38
N GLU A 103 -3.95 4.62 -19.60
CA GLU A 103 -3.09 4.17 -20.72
C GLU A 103 -2.08 5.23 -21.19
N LYS A 104 -2.52 6.49 -21.28
CA LYS A 104 -1.73 7.63 -21.79
C LYS A 104 -1.45 8.65 -20.68
N PRO A 105 -0.52 9.61 -20.88
CA PRO A 105 -0.32 10.72 -19.94
C PRO A 105 -1.64 11.40 -19.56
N ASN A 106 -1.85 11.62 -18.27
CA ASN A 106 -3.09 12.18 -17.74
C ASN A 106 -2.87 12.83 -16.36
N PRO A 107 -3.79 13.70 -15.90
CA PRO A 107 -3.64 14.41 -14.63
C PRO A 107 -3.53 13.52 -13.39
N LEU A 108 -4.05 12.28 -13.43
CA LEU A 108 -3.93 11.36 -12.30
C LEU A 108 -2.50 10.82 -12.14
N ARG A 109 -1.75 10.64 -13.23
CA ARG A 109 -0.33 10.29 -13.15
C ARG A 109 0.49 11.42 -12.52
N GLU A 110 0.22 12.66 -12.92
CA GLU A 110 0.86 13.84 -12.34
C GLU A 110 0.55 13.96 -10.84
N LYS A 111 -0.73 13.78 -10.47
CA LYS A 111 -1.16 13.75 -9.08
C LYS A 111 -0.43 12.66 -8.27
N ASN A 112 -0.39 11.43 -8.76
CA ASN A 112 0.29 10.31 -8.07
C ASN A 112 1.79 10.56 -7.92
N SER A 113 2.45 11.03 -8.99
CA SER A 113 3.86 11.40 -8.97
C SER A 113 4.14 12.51 -7.95
N ARG A 114 3.28 13.54 -7.88
CA ARG A 114 3.40 14.62 -6.91
C ARG A 114 3.25 14.12 -5.47
N VAL A 115 2.33 13.20 -5.21
CA VAL A 115 2.20 12.57 -3.89
C VAL A 115 3.48 11.79 -3.54
N ASN A 116 4.00 10.98 -4.45
CA ASN A 116 5.23 10.22 -4.21
C ASN A 116 6.43 11.13 -3.93
N GLN A 117 6.56 12.27 -4.62
CA GLN A 117 7.61 13.26 -4.35
C GLN A 117 7.50 13.84 -2.93
N ILE A 118 6.28 14.19 -2.51
CA ILE A 118 6.03 14.70 -1.16
C ILE A 118 6.41 13.63 -0.13
N LEU A 119 5.93 12.39 -0.31
CA LEU A 119 6.26 11.27 0.58
C LEU A 119 7.77 11.05 0.70
N ARG A 120 8.53 11.07 -0.41
CA ARG A 120 10.00 10.97 -0.38
C ARG A 120 10.67 12.05 0.47
N SER A 121 10.15 13.27 0.45
CA SER A 121 10.71 14.38 1.23
C SER A 121 10.35 14.35 2.72
N TRP A 122 9.24 13.70 3.07
CA TRP A 122 8.66 13.77 4.41
C TRP A 122 8.96 12.52 5.24
N LEU A 123 8.86 11.34 4.63
CA LEU A 123 8.97 10.06 5.33
C LEU A 123 10.33 9.84 6.02
N PRO A 124 11.50 10.32 5.50
CA PRO A 124 12.76 10.22 6.22
C PRO A 124 12.78 10.92 7.60
N ARG A 125 11.78 11.76 7.91
CA ARG A 125 11.64 12.44 9.20
C ARG A 125 10.88 11.59 10.22
N LEU A 126 10.31 10.46 9.82
CA LEU A 126 9.53 9.58 10.67
C LEU A 126 10.33 8.30 10.96
N PRO A 127 10.63 7.99 12.23
CA PRO A 127 11.35 6.77 12.57
C PRO A 127 10.53 5.54 12.20
N GLY A 128 11.20 4.50 11.69
CA GLY A 128 10.56 3.22 11.36
C GLY A 128 9.71 3.22 10.09
N VAL A 129 9.74 4.29 9.29
CA VAL A 129 8.96 4.39 8.05
C VAL A 129 9.88 4.55 6.85
N GLN A 130 9.72 3.67 5.86
CA GLN A 130 10.42 3.73 4.58
C GLN A 130 9.42 3.75 3.43
N LEU A 131 9.69 4.56 2.42
CA LEU A 131 8.97 4.50 1.15
C LEU A 131 9.67 3.54 0.21
N LEU A 132 8.96 2.53 -0.27
CA LEU A 132 9.40 1.78 -1.44
C LEU A 132 8.81 2.40 -2.71
N ASP A 133 9.70 2.82 -3.59
CA ASP A 133 9.36 3.21 -4.95
C ASP A 133 9.28 1.98 -5.84
N VAL A 134 8.09 1.70 -6.36
CA VAL A 134 7.81 0.50 -7.17
C VAL A 134 7.43 0.84 -8.60
N ASP A 135 7.59 2.10 -9.03
CA ASP A 135 7.37 2.51 -10.43
C ASP A 135 8.55 2.06 -11.32
N ASN A 136 8.68 0.75 -11.49
CA ASN A 136 9.82 0.12 -12.15
C ASN A 136 9.55 -0.08 -13.66
N GLY A 137 9.29 1.01 -14.37
CA GLY A 137 9.14 1.00 -15.84
C GLY A 137 7.76 0.55 -16.32
N PHE A 138 6.70 0.88 -15.59
CA PHE A 138 5.33 0.71 -16.08
C PHE A 138 4.99 1.65 -17.23
N VAL A 139 5.56 2.85 -17.21
CA VAL A 139 5.42 3.83 -18.29
C VAL A 139 6.57 3.62 -19.28
N HIS A 140 6.23 3.25 -20.51
CA HIS A 140 7.19 3.05 -21.60
C HIS A 140 7.70 4.39 -22.15
N SER A 141 8.73 4.35 -23.01
CA SER A 141 9.33 5.54 -23.63
C SER A 141 8.37 6.34 -24.51
N ASP A 142 7.33 5.71 -25.03
CA ASP A 142 6.24 6.36 -25.77
C ASP A 142 5.16 6.98 -24.85
N GLY A 143 5.35 6.88 -23.52
CA GLY A 143 4.44 7.38 -22.51
C GLY A 143 3.25 6.47 -22.21
N THR A 144 3.15 5.29 -22.82
CA THR A 144 2.04 4.35 -22.61
C THR A 144 2.27 3.40 -21.45
N ILE A 145 1.19 2.79 -20.92
CA ILE A 145 1.25 1.63 -20.02
C ILE A 145 0.69 0.42 -20.78
N SER A 146 1.43 -0.68 -20.77
CA SER A 146 0.99 -1.92 -21.42
C SER A 146 -0.12 -2.64 -20.66
N ARG A 147 -1.09 -3.21 -21.40
CA ARG A 147 -2.09 -4.12 -20.82
C ARG A 147 -1.50 -5.42 -20.29
N HIS A 148 -0.30 -5.78 -20.71
CA HIS A 148 0.43 -6.92 -20.14
C HIS A 148 0.86 -6.65 -18.70
N ASP A 149 1.03 -5.38 -18.31
CA ASP A 149 1.35 -4.98 -16.95
C ASP A 149 0.10 -4.60 -16.16
N MET A 150 -0.84 -3.87 -16.78
CA MET A 150 -2.11 -3.46 -16.17
C MET A 150 -3.30 -3.70 -17.10
N PHE A 151 -4.10 -4.74 -16.85
CA PHE A 151 -5.10 -5.22 -17.82
C PHE A 151 -6.19 -4.18 -18.16
N ASP A 152 -6.50 -3.29 -17.22
CA ASP A 152 -7.43 -2.17 -17.33
C ASP A 152 -6.74 -0.79 -17.16
N PHE A 153 -5.41 -0.77 -17.25
CA PHE A 153 -4.56 0.40 -17.00
C PHE A 153 -4.62 0.95 -15.57
N LEU A 154 -5.06 0.13 -14.61
CA LEU A 154 -5.02 0.45 -13.18
C LEU A 154 -4.52 -0.76 -12.38
N HIS A 155 -5.23 -1.87 -12.49
CA HIS A 155 -4.95 -3.09 -11.75
C HIS A 155 -3.89 -3.92 -12.46
N LEU A 156 -2.93 -4.39 -11.68
CA LEU A 156 -1.80 -5.16 -12.19
C LEU A 156 -2.23 -6.56 -12.63
N THR A 157 -1.59 -7.05 -13.68
CA THR A 157 -1.59 -8.47 -14.04
C THR A 157 -0.62 -9.25 -13.14
N ALA A 158 -0.53 -10.57 -13.32
CA ALA A 158 0.51 -11.38 -12.68
C ALA A 158 1.92 -10.86 -13.00
N ALA A 159 2.18 -10.44 -14.24
CA ALA A 159 3.46 -9.87 -14.65
C ALA A 159 3.72 -8.51 -13.98
N GLY A 160 2.69 -7.66 -13.90
CA GLY A 160 2.77 -6.39 -13.20
C GLY A 160 3.06 -6.57 -11.70
N TYR A 161 2.39 -7.52 -11.04
CA TYR A 161 2.69 -7.87 -9.66
C TYR A 161 4.10 -8.42 -9.47
N ALA A 162 4.63 -9.20 -10.41
CA ALA A 162 6.02 -9.67 -10.33
C ALA A 162 7.03 -8.52 -10.28
N LYS A 163 6.81 -7.44 -11.06
CA LYS A 163 7.68 -6.24 -11.04
C LYS A 163 7.65 -5.49 -9.70
N VAL A 164 6.51 -5.53 -9.00
CA VAL A 164 6.31 -4.83 -7.72
C VAL A 164 6.72 -5.70 -6.52
N CYS A 165 6.35 -6.97 -6.53
CA CYS A 165 6.47 -7.84 -5.36
C CYS A 165 7.89 -8.32 -5.12
N ARG A 166 8.70 -8.51 -6.17
CA ARG A 166 10.11 -8.93 -6.02
C ARG A 166 10.96 -7.91 -5.24
N PRO A 167 11.07 -6.63 -5.65
CA PRO A 167 11.86 -5.65 -4.90
C PRO A 167 11.27 -5.38 -3.51
N LEU A 168 9.94 -5.48 -3.37
CA LEU A 168 9.28 -5.37 -2.08
C LEU A 168 9.64 -6.52 -1.14
N HIS A 169 9.64 -7.75 -1.63
CA HIS A 169 10.04 -8.92 -0.85
C HIS A 169 11.50 -8.83 -0.42
N GLU A 170 12.40 -8.47 -1.32
CA GLU A 170 13.82 -8.25 -1.00
C GLU A 170 14.00 -7.23 0.13
N LEU A 171 13.28 -6.10 0.06
CA LEU A 171 13.35 -5.09 1.11
C LEU A 171 12.79 -5.60 2.44
N ILE A 172 11.67 -6.33 2.42
CA ILE A 172 11.08 -6.88 3.65
C ILE A 172 12.05 -7.86 4.30
N MET A 173 12.68 -8.74 3.53
CA MET A 173 13.68 -9.69 4.03
C MET A 173 14.85 -8.97 4.70
N GLN A 174 15.42 -7.96 4.05
CA GLN A 174 16.49 -7.14 4.64
C GLN A 174 16.08 -6.56 6.00
N LEU A 175 14.86 -6.02 6.10
CA LEU A 175 14.37 -5.39 7.33
C LEU A 175 14.01 -6.39 8.44
N LEU A 176 13.71 -7.64 8.09
CA LEU A 176 13.46 -8.73 9.04
C LEU A 176 14.78 -9.36 9.54
N GLU A 177 15.82 -9.36 8.69
CA GLU A 177 17.15 -9.86 9.02
C GLU A 177 17.96 -8.87 9.89
N GLU A 178 17.69 -7.56 9.79
CA GLU A 178 18.31 -6.53 10.64
C GLU A 178 17.95 -6.71 12.12
N THR A 179 18.96 -7.03 12.94
CA THR A 179 18.80 -7.17 14.40
C THR A 179 18.57 -5.82 15.09
N PRO A 180 17.94 -5.78 16.27
CA PRO A 180 17.73 -4.54 17.03
C PRO A 180 19.02 -3.76 17.34
N GLU A 181 20.16 -4.46 17.41
CA GLU A 181 21.48 -3.90 17.72
C GLU A 181 22.10 -3.19 16.50
N GLU A 182 21.86 -3.66 15.29
CA GLU A 182 22.35 -3.02 14.05
C GLU A 182 21.62 -1.70 13.75
N LYS A 183 20.33 -1.59 14.11
CA LYS A 183 19.55 -0.35 13.95
C LYS A 183 20.06 0.83 14.79
N GLN A 184 20.73 0.58 15.92
CA GLN A 184 21.33 1.65 16.72
C GLN A 184 22.62 2.21 16.09
N VAL A 185 23.36 1.40 15.33
CA VAL A 185 24.63 1.81 14.71
C VAL A 185 24.39 2.62 13.44
N THR A 186 23.31 2.37 12.69
CA THR A 186 22.99 3.11 11.47
C THR A 186 22.33 4.47 11.71
N LEU A 187 21.85 4.72 12.95
CA LEU A 187 21.19 5.96 13.37
C LEU A 187 22.08 6.89 14.23
N ALA A 188 23.33 6.48 14.50
CA ALA A 188 24.35 7.27 15.20
C ALA A 188 25.32 7.94 14.21
#